data_AF-A0A3B9C509-F1
#
_entry.id   AF-A0A3B9C509-F1
#
_cell.length_a   1.000
_cell.length_b   1.000
_cell.length_c   1.000
_cell.angle_alpha   90.00
_cell.angle_beta   90.00
_cell.angle_gamma   90.00
#
_symmetry.space_group_name_H-M   'P 1'
#
loop_
_entity.id
_entity.type
_entity.pdbx_description
1 polymer ?
#
loop_
_entity_poly.entity_id
_entity_poly.type
_entity_poly.pdbx_seq_one_letter_code
_entity_poly.pdbx_strand_id
1 'polypeptide(L)'
;LEAQIEEIKVEKNKVVKSQQFEKAAALRDSEKRLQEDLEAAKAAWEQEVKSKRYPISEEEIAEVIHMMTGIPVKRMVAAESEKLRNMGNDLKGQVIGQEDAISKVVKAIQRNRVGLKDPKKPIGSFIFLGPTGVGKTELARTLARNLFDSDDALVRIDMSEY
;
A
#
# COMPACT_ATOMS: atom_id res chain seq x y z
N LEU A 1 -3.62 -25.95 22.89
CA LEU A 1 -2.97 -25.82 24.21
C LEU A 1 -3.64 -24.74 25.07
N GLU A 2 -3.58 -23.45 24.71
CA GLU A 2 -4.18 -22.38 25.55
C GLU A 2 -5.70 -22.55 25.79
N ALA A 3 -6.48 -22.83 24.73
CA ALA A 3 -7.91 -23.09 24.86
C ALA A 3 -8.24 -24.33 25.74
N GLN A 4 -7.41 -25.38 25.66
CA GLN A 4 -7.59 -26.62 26.43
C GLN A 4 -7.25 -26.44 27.92
N ILE A 5 -6.21 -25.65 28.23
CA ILE A 5 -5.88 -25.27 29.62
C ILE A 5 -7.03 -24.50 30.24
N GLU A 6 -7.64 -23.58 29.49
CA GLU A 6 -8.74 -22.76 30.00
C GLU A 6 -10.02 -23.59 30.23
N GLU A 7 -10.31 -24.54 29.34
CA GLU A 7 -11.40 -25.51 29.52
C GLU A 7 -11.19 -26.37 30.79
N ILE A 8 -9.98 -26.89 30.99
CA ILE A 8 -9.63 -27.68 32.18
C ILE A 8 -9.68 -26.86 33.47
N LYS A 9 -9.30 -25.57 33.44
CA LYS A 9 -9.46 -24.68 34.60
C LYS A 9 -10.92 -24.48 34.98
N VAL A 10 -11.79 -24.26 34.00
CA VAL A 10 -13.24 -24.12 34.21
C VAL A 10 -13.80 -25.41 34.81
N GLU A 11 -13.43 -26.57 34.24
CA GLU A 11 -13.89 -27.86 34.73
C GLU A 11 -13.35 -28.18 36.13
N LYS A 12 -12.07 -27.94 36.39
CA LYS A 12 -11.44 -28.09 37.72
C LYS A 12 -12.16 -27.27 38.78
N ASN A 13 -12.47 -26.01 38.49
CA ASN A 13 -13.22 -25.14 39.40
C ASN A 13 -14.64 -25.66 39.69
N LYS A 14 -15.28 -26.30 38.70
CA LYS A 14 -16.59 -26.93 38.87
C LYS A 14 -16.52 -28.15 39.79
N VAL A 15 -15.58 -29.09 39.57
CA VAL A 15 -15.45 -30.28 40.44
C VAL A 15 -14.94 -29.97 41.84
N VAL A 16 -14.13 -28.92 42.01
CA VAL A 16 -13.74 -28.41 43.35
C VAL A 16 -14.96 -27.91 44.12
N LYS A 17 -15.85 -27.13 43.47
CA LYS A 17 -17.12 -26.69 44.08
C LYS A 17 -18.04 -27.86 44.44
N SER A 18 -18.00 -28.93 43.66
CA SER A 18 -18.75 -30.17 43.91
C SER A 18 -18.04 -31.15 44.86
N GLN A 19 -16.94 -30.76 45.52
CA GLN A 19 -16.17 -31.57 46.48
C GLN A 19 -15.64 -32.91 45.93
N GLN A 20 -15.48 -33.04 44.61
CA GLN A 20 -14.91 -34.24 43.98
C GLN A 20 -13.38 -34.13 43.92
N PHE A 21 -12.72 -34.34 45.07
CA PHE A 21 -11.29 -34.07 45.25
C PHE A 21 -10.36 -34.94 44.36
N GLU A 22 -10.70 -36.21 44.12
CA GLU A 22 -9.90 -37.07 43.23
C GLU A 22 -9.90 -36.57 41.78
N LYS A 23 -11.07 -36.18 41.26
CA LYS A 23 -11.17 -35.64 39.90
C LYS A 23 -10.49 -34.28 39.78
N ALA A 24 -10.58 -33.44 40.82
CA ALA A 24 -9.87 -32.18 40.86
C ALA A 24 -8.34 -32.37 40.85
N ALA A 25 -7.83 -33.41 41.51
CA ALA A 25 -6.40 -33.76 41.48
C ALA A 25 -5.97 -34.20 40.06
N ALA A 26 -6.73 -35.07 39.40
CA ALA A 26 -6.45 -35.51 38.03
C ALA A 26 -6.46 -34.35 37.01
N LEU A 27 -7.41 -33.42 37.14
CA LEU A 27 -7.48 -32.21 36.31
C LEU A 27 -6.33 -31.24 36.58
N ARG A 28 -5.89 -31.11 37.83
CA ARG A 28 -4.72 -30.30 38.20
C ARG A 28 -3.45 -30.85 37.56
N ASP A 29 -3.26 -32.17 37.60
CA ASP A 29 -2.08 -32.81 37.01
C ASP A 29 -2.10 -32.70 35.47
N SER A 30 -3.29 -32.77 34.86
CA SER A 30 -3.49 -32.56 33.43
C SER A 30 -3.24 -31.11 33.01
N GLU A 31 -3.70 -30.13 33.78
CA GLU A 31 -3.41 -28.70 33.58
C GLU A 31 -1.92 -28.42 33.64
N LYS A 32 -1.24 -28.96 34.66
CA LYS A 32 0.20 -28.80 34.84
C LYS A 32 0.97 -29.33 33.63
N ARG A 33 0.62 -30.53 33.15
CA ARG A 33 1.22 -31.12 31.95
C ARG A 33 1.03 -30.26 30.71
N LEU A 34 -0.20 -29.76 30.48
CA LEU A 34 -0.48 -28.91 29.32
C LEU A 34 0.22 -27.54 29.41
N GLN A 35 0.42 -27.02 30.62
CA GLN A 35 1.23 -25.81 30.85
C GLN A 35 2.70 -26.06 30.52
N GLU A 36 3.27 -27.19 30.96
CA GLU A 36 4.64 -27.58 30.60
C GLU A 36 4.80 -27.75 29.08
N ASP A 37 3.83 -28.37 28.41
CA ASP A 37 3.82 -28.52 26.95
C ASP A 37 3.71 -27.17 26.22
N LEU A 38 2.92 -26.23 26.76
CA LEU A 38 2.77 -24.88 26.20
C LEU A 38 4.07 -24.08 26.32
N GLU A 39 4.73 -24.12 27.48
CA GLU A 39 6.00 -23.45 27.71
C GLU A 39 7.10 -24.03 26.81
N ALA A 40 7.15 -25.36 26.65
CA ALA A 40 8.06 -26.01 25.72
C ALA A 40 7.83 -25.57 24.27
N ALA A 41 6.56 -25.50 23.83
CA ALA A 41 6.20 -25.04 22.49
C ALA A 41 6.54 -23.56 22.27
N LYS A 42 6.32 -22.70 23.28
CA LYS A 42 6.69 -21.27 23.23
C LYS A 42 8.20 -21.09 23.14
N ALA A 43 8.97 -21.81 23.95
CA ALA A 43 10.42 -21.76 23.91
C ALA A 43 10.98 -22.25 22.57
N ALA A 44 10.41 -23.31 22.00
CA ALA A 44 10.77 -23.80 20.66
C ALA A 44 10.48 -22.75 19.57
N TRP A 45 9.29 -22.13 19.62
CA TRP A 45 8.92 -21.07 18.68
C TRP A 45 9.81 -19.83 18.81
N GLU A 46 10.15 -19.39 20.01
CA GLU A 46 11.08 -18.26 20.21
C GLU A 46 12.48 -18.55 19.65
N GLN A 47 12.99 -19.76 19.82
CA GLN A 47 14.27 -20.16 19.23
C GLN A 47 14.19 -20.21 17.70
N GLU A 48 13.09 -20.73 17.16
CA GLU A 48 12.84 -20.76 15.73
C GLU A 48 12.79 -19.35 15.14
N VAL A 49 12.07 -18.42 15.77
CA VAL A 49 11.97 -17.01 15.36
C VAL A 49 13.32 -16.28 15.43
N LYS A 50 14.14 -16.55 16.44
CA LYS A 50 15.50 -15.97 16.54
C LYS A 50 16.41 -16.44 15.40
N SER A 51 16.23 -17.67 14.93
CA SER A 51 17.05 -18.26 13.86
C SER A 51 16.53 -17.97 12.45
N LYS A 52 15.22 -17.85 12.28
CA LYS A 52 14.58 -17.59 10.99
C LYS A 52 14.52 -16.10 10.70
N ARG A 53 15.36 -15.66 9.76
CA ARG A 53 15.16 -14.38 9.08
C ARG A 53 14.18 -14.57 7.95
N TYR A 54 13.06 -13.86 7.99
CA TYR A 54 12.14 -13.76 6.86
C TYR A 54 12.67 -12.66 5.92
N PRO A 55 13.18 -13.01 4.73
CA PRO A 55 13.62 -11.99 3.78
C PRO A 55 12.40 -11.21 3.32
N ILE A 56 12.48 -9.88 3.41
CA ILE A 56 11.46 -9.00 2.85
C ILE A 56 11.82 -8.74 1.39
N SER A 57 10.90 -9.12 0.51
CA SER A 57 10.93 -8.87 -0.93
C SER A 57 10.31 -7.51 -1.27
N GLU A 58 10.63 -7.01 -2.47
CA GLU A 58 10.02 -5.78 -3.00
C GLU A 58 8.48 -5.90 -3.12
N GLU A 59 7.97 -7.12 -3.23
CA GLU A 59 6.56 -7.42 -3.42
C GLU A 59 5.75 -7.15 -2.14
N GLU A 60 6.28 -7.56 -0.99
CA GLU A 60 5.69 -7.32 0.32
C GLU A 60 5.72 -5.83 0.68
N ILE A 61 6.80 -5.12 0.33
CA ILE A 61 6.89 -3.67 0.50
C ILE A 61 5.83 -2.94 -0.34
N ALA A 62 5.67 -3.35 -1.61
CA ALA A 62 4.70 -2.78 -2.53
C ALA A 62 3.26 -2.98 -2.05
N GLU A 63 2.94 -4.14 -1.46
CA GLU A 63 1.62 -4.45 -0.91
C GLU A 63 1.27 -3.55 0.28
N VAL A 64 2.22 -3.32 1.18
CA VAL A 64 2.02 -2.40 2.32
C VAL A 64 1.77 -0.97 1.84
N ILE A 65 2.57 -0.47 0.89
CA ILE A 65 2.35 0.86 0.32
C ILE A 65 0.99 0.95 -0.38
N HIS A 66 0.57 -0.10 -1.07
CA HIS A 66 -0.76 -0.17 -1.68
C HIS A 66 -1.88 -0.09 -0.65
N MET A 67 -1.78 -0.81 0.48
CA MET A 67 -2.77 -0.72 1.55
C MET A 67 -2.84 0.68 2.18
N MET A 68 -1.70 1.36 2.33
CA MET A 68 -1.65 2.69 2.94
C MET A 68 -2.14 3.81 2.00
N THR A 69 -1.82 3.71 0.72
CA THR A 69 -2.05 4.79 -0.26
C THR A 69 -3.24 4.52 -1.19
N GLY A 70 -3.68 3.27 -1.30
CA GLY A 70 -4.60 2.79 -2.34
C GLY A 70 -3.93 2.59 -3.70
N ILE A 71 -2.62 2.87 -3.85
CA ILE A 71 -1.93 2.93 -5.14
C ILE A 71 -1.05 1.68 -5.35
N PRO A 72 -1.31 0.84 -6.38
CA PRO A 72 -0.60 -0.44 -6.56
C PRO A 72 0.80 -0.28 -7.18
N VAL A 73 1.85 -0.24 -6.34
CA VAL A 73 3.25 0.06 -6.73
C VAL A 73 3.84 -0.91 -7.76
N LYS A 74 3.57 -2.22 -7.65
CA LYS A 74 4.19 -3.26 -8.51
C LYS A 74 3.73 -3.18 -9.98
N ARG A 75 2.47 -2.77 -10.20
CA ARG A 75 1.94 -2.49 -11.55
C ARG A 75 2.40 -1.14 -12.08
N MET A 76 2.81 -0.21 -11.22
CA MET A 76 3.23 1.12 -11.65
C MET A 76 4.52 1.07 -12.47
N VAL A 77 5.62 0.47 -12.01
CA VAL A 77 6.95 0.76 -12.60
C VAL A 77 7.07 0.40 -14.10
N ALA A 78 6.63 -0.80 -14.50
CA ALA A 78 6.69 -1.23 -15.90
C ALA A 78 5.61 -0.55 -16.76
N ALA A 79 4.36 -0.51 -16.28
CA ALA A 79 3.26 0.11 -17.01
C ALA A 79 3.42 1.64 -17.12
N GLU A 80 4.05 2.27 -16.13
CA GLU A 80 4.31 3.71 -16.11
C GLU A 80 5.42 4.08 -17.09
N SER A 81 6.47 3.27 -17.22
CA SER A 81 7.51 3.49 -18.22
C SER A 81 6.93 3.44 -19.64
N GLU A 82 6.03 2.47 -19.89
CA GLU A 82 5.32 2.38 -21.15
C GLU A 82 4.32 3.53 -21.36
N LYS A 83 3.53 3.89 -20.34
CA LYS A 83 2.66 5.07 -20.38
C LYS A 83 3.44 6.35 -20.66
N LEU A 84 4.58 6.57 -20.01
CA LEU A 84 5.43 7.75 -20.26
C LEU A 84 5.98 7.79 -21.68
N ARG A 85 6.27 6.62 -22.27
CA ARG A 85 6.70 6.51 -23.66
C ARG A 85 5.55 6.84 -24.63
N ASN A 86 4.33 6.41 -24.33
CA ASN A 86 3.15 6.58 -25.18
C ASN A 86 2.37 7.89 -24.93
N MET A 87 2.62 8.56 -23.80
CA MET A 87 1.90 9.75 -23.32
C MET A 87 1.74 10.85 -24.39
N GLY A 88 2.77 11.07 -25.22
CA GLY A 88 2.68 12.06 -26.28
C GLY A 88 1.65 11.73 -27.35
N ASN A 89 1.47 10.45 -27.67
CA ASN A 89 0.43 10.01 -28.60
C ASN A 89 -0.95 10.03 -27.93
N ASP A 90 -1.03 9.60 -26.67
CA ASP A 90 -2.27 9.59 -25.90
C ASP A 90 -2.85 11.00 -25.72
N LEU A 91 -1.99 11.97 -25.41
CA LEU A 91 -2.37 13.39 -25.30
C LEU A 91 -2.82 13.98 -26.63
N LYS A 92 -2.14 13.64 -27.75
CA LYS A 92 -2.53 14.10 -29.09
C LYS A 92 -3.88 13.53 -29.54
N GLY A 93 -4.22 12.33 -29.08
CA GLY A 93 -5.52 11.71 -29.38
C GLY A 93 -6.71 12.41 -28.71
N GLN A 94 -6.47 13.15 -27.61
CA GLN A 94 -7.53 13.82 -26.86
C GLN A 94 -7.51 15.35 -27.01
N VAL A 95 -6.33 15.95 -27.15
CA VAL A 95 -6.17 17.41 -27.28
C VAL A 95 -5.75 17.73 -28.72
N ILE A 96 -6.71 18.20 -29.51
CA ILE A 96 -6.55 18.42 -30.95
C ILE A 96 -5.90 19.78 -31.24
N GLY A 97 -4.89 19.81 -32.12
CA GLY A 97 -4.27 21.05 -32.62
C GLY A 97 -3.31 21.74 -31.65
N GLN A 98 -2.81 21.02 -30.64
CA GLN A 98 -1.88 21.52 -29.62
C GLN A 98 -0.58 20.71 -29.55
N GLU A 99 -0.11 20.18 -30.68
CA GLU A 99 0.98 19.22 -30.77
C GLU A 99 2.32 19.77 -30.21
N ASP A 100 2.60 21.05 -30.43
CA ASP A 100 3.80 21.71 -29.90
C ASP A 100 3.77 21.82 -28.36
N ALA A 101 2.63 22.24 -27.81
CA ALA A 101 2.43 22.32 -26.36
C ALA A 101 2.55 20.93 -25.71
N ILE A 102 1.91 19.92 -26.29
CA ILE A 102 1.98 18.52 -25.84
C ILE A 102 3.43 18.03 -25.85
N SER A 103 4.17 18.23 -26.95
CA SER A 103 5.57 17.81 -27.07
C SER A 103 6.46 18.42 -25.98
N LYS A 104 6.28 19.71 -25.68
CA LYS A 104 7.03 20.41 -24.63
C LYS A 104 6.72 19.87 -23.23
N VAL A 105 5.44 19.63 -22.94
CA VAL A 105 5.01 19.09 -21.65
C VAL A 105 5.55 17.68 -21.43
N VAL A 106 5.37 16.78 -22.42
CA VAL A 106 5.82 15.39 -22.35
C VAL A 106 7.33 15.31 -22.15
N LYS A 107 8.12 16.08 -22.91
CA LYS A 107 9.59 16.14 -22.74
C LYS A 107 10.00 16.64 -21.35
N ALA A 108 9.25 17.57 -20.75
CA ALA A 108 9.55 18.06 -19.41
C ALA A 108 9.25 17.01 -18.33
N ILE A 109 8.13 16.28 -18.45
CA ILE A 109 7.74 15.21 -17.53
C ILE A 109 8.73 14.04 -17.62
N GLN A 110 9.07 13.59 -18.84
CA GLN A 110 10.03 12.51 -19.07
C GLN A 110 11.40 12.83 -18.44
N ARG A 111 11.90 14.06 -18.59
CA ARG A 111 13.16 14.50 -17.96
C ARG A 111 13.12 14.46 -16.43
N ASN A 112 11.97 14.76 -15.82
CA ASN A 112 11.84 14.67 -14.36
C ASN A 112 11.89 13.21 -13.88
N ARG A 113 11.24 12.29 -14.59
CA ARG A 113 11.14 10.88 -14.17
C ARG A 113 12.47 10.13 -14.21
N VAL A 114 13.39 10.51 -15.10
CA VAL A 114 14.75 9.93 -15.15
C VAL A 114 15.69 10.43 -14.04
N GLY A 115 15.17 11.09 -13.01
CA GLY A 115 15.94 11.49 -11.82
C GLY A 115 16.83 12.72 -12.02
N LEU A 116 16.69 13.44 -13.14
CA LEU A 116 17.51 14.62 -13.45
C LEU A 116 17.05 15.91 -12.74
N LYS A 117 16.03 15.85 -11.87
CA LYS A 117 15.45 17.02 -11.19
C LYS A 117 15.29 16.77 -9.69
N ASP A 118 15.41 17.83 -8.90
CA ASP A 118 15.21 17.85 -7.45
C ASP A 118 13.83 17.28 -7.04
N PRO A 119 13.77 16.23 -6.19
CA PRO A 119 12.53 15.63 -5.71
C PRO A 119 11.62 16.60 -4.93
N LYS A 120 12.16 17.69 -4.38
CA LYS A 120 11.38 18.71 -3.66
C LYS A 120 10.60 19.64 -4.59
N LYS A 121 10.77 19.54 -5.90
CA LYS A 121 10.12 20.40 -6.89
C LYS A 121 9.01 19.64 -7.64
N PRO A 122 7.98 20.35 -8.14
CA PRO A 122 6.94 19.73 -8.96
C PRO A 122 7.52 18.98 -10.17
N ILE A 123 6.86 17.89 -10.56
CA ILE A 123 7.20 17.06 -11.73
C ILE A 123 7.34 17.94 -12.97
N GLY A 124 6.37 18.84 -13.17
CA GLY A 124 6.40 19.89 -14.18
C GLY A 124 5.77 21.17 -13.65
N SER A 125 6.25 22.31 -14.12
CA SER A 125 5.68 23.62 -13.85
C SER A 125 5.47 24.30 -15.19
N PHE A 126 4.22 24.57 -15.54
CA PHE A 126 3.82 25.03 -16.86
C PHE A 126 2.91 26.24 -16.75
N ILE A 127 3.03 27.13 -17.73
CA ILE A 127 2.08 28.21 -17.95
C ILE A 127 1.52 28.01 -19.35
N PHE A 128 0.21 27.81 -19.45
CA PHE A 128 -0.47 27.68 -20.73
C PHE A 128 -1.03 29.03 -21.16
N LEU A 129 -0.52 29.56 -22.25
CA LEU A 129 -0.92 30.85 -22.82
C LEU A 129 -1.87 30.63 -24.00
N GLY A 130 -2.85 31.53 -24.17
CA GLY A 130 -3.81 31.50 -25.28
C GLY A 130 -5.22 31.92 -24.87
N PRO A 131 -6.16 32.08 -25.81
CA PRO A 131 -7.55 32.44 -25.51
C PRO A 131 -8.31 31.29 -24.82
N THR A 132 -9.49 31.57 -24.26
CA THR A 132 -10.35 30.53 -23.69
C THR A 132 -10.82 29.56 -24.78
N GLY A 133 -11.13 28.32 -24.40
CA GLY A 133 -11.64 27.30 -25.33
C GLY A 133 -10.59 26.58 -26.20
N VAL A 134 -9.31 26.97 -26.18
CA VAL A 134 -8.25 26.33 -27.01
C VAL A 134 -7.70 25.01 -26.47
N GLY A 135 -8.24 24.50 -25.36
CA GLY A 135 -7.83 23.20 -24.79
C GLY A 135 -6.84 23.25 -23.62
N LYS A 136 -6.57 24.42 -23.02
CA LYS A 136 -5.66 24.53 -21.85
C LYS A 136 -6.09 23.66 -20.67
N THR A 137 -7.37 23.75 -20.31
CA THR A 137 -7.96 22.95 -19.20
C THR A 137 -8.06 21.48 -19.58
N GLU A 138 -8.36 21.18 -20.85
CA GLU A 138 -8.45 19.81 -21.34
C GLU A 138 -7.10 19.12 -21.27
N LEU A 139 -6.02 19.80 -21.69
CA LEU A 139 -4.66 19.29 -21.56
C LEU A 139 -4.29 18.98 -20.10
N ALA A 140 -4.68 19.83 -19.14
CA ALA A 140 -4.47 19.56 -17.73
C ALA A 140 -5.25 18.32 -17.24
N ARG A 141 -6.50 18.15 -17.68
CA ARG A 141 -7.34 16.97 -17.34
C ARG A 141 -6.76 15.69 -17.92
N THR A 142 -6.42 15.69 -19.22
CA THR A 142 -5.82 14.52 -19.87
C THR A 142 -4.47 14.15 -19.26
N LEU A 143 -3.67 15.14 -18.84
CA LEU A 143 -2.42 14.89 -18.11
C LEU A 143 -2.68 14.21 -16.76
N ALA A 144 -3.67 14.67 -15.99
CA ALA A 144 -4.03 14.03 -14.72
C ALA A 144 -4.44 12.56 -14.93
N ARG A 145 -5.28 12.29 -15.94
CA ARG A 145 -5.68 10.92 -16.30
C ARG A 145 -4.49 10.04 -16.69
N ASN A 146 -3.55 10.56 -17.48
CA ASN A 146 -2.39 9.79 -17.95
C ASN A 146 -1.38 9.51 -16.83
N LEU A 147 -1.21 10.45 -15.89
CA LEU A 147 -0.23 10.36 -14.81
C LEU A 147 -0.76 9.60 -13.59
N PHE A 148 -2.05 9.75 -13.28
CA PHE A 148 -2.63 9.29 -12.01
C PHE A 148 -3.83 8.36 -12.19
N ASP A 149 -4.15 7.95 -13.42
CA ASP A 149 -5.27 7.06 -13.76
C ASP A 149 -6.64 7.56 -13.24
N SER A 150 -6.76 8.86 -12.99
CA SER A 150 -7.98 9.49 -12.48
C SER A 150 -8.08 10.94 -12.92
N ASP A 151 -9.27 11.34 -13.35
CA ASP A 151 -9.61 12.75 -13.61
C ASP A 151 -9.73 13.55 -12.31
N ASP A 152 -10.09 12.89 -11.21
CA ASP A 152 -10.27 13.50 -9.89
C ASP A 152 -8.93 13.83 -9.21
N ALA A 153 -7.81 13.37 -9.79
CA ALA A 153 -6.47 13.74 -9.37
C ALA A 153 -6.05 15.16 -9.80
N LEU A 154 -6.98 15.97 -10.32
CA LEU A 154 -6.75 17.37 -10.69
C LEU A 154 -7.32 18.33 -9.64
N VAL A 155 -6.43 18.96 -8.87
CA VAL A 155 -6.80 20.10 -8.03
C VAL A 155 -6.86 21.35 -8.91
N ARG A 156 -8.03 22.00 -8.93
CA ARG A 156 -8.26 23.26 -9.66
C ARG A 156 -8.56 24.38 -8.68
N ILE A 157 -7.85 25.48 -8.82
CA ILE A 157 -8.04 26.72 -8.06
C ILE A 157 -8.40 27.82 -9.06
N ASP A 158 -9.48 28.56 -8.81
CA ASP A 158 -9.80 29.75 -9.61
C ASP A 158 -9.10 30.96 -9.02
N MET A 159 -8.18 31.54 -9.79
CA MET A 159 -7.43 32.72 -9.37
C MET A 159 -8.28 34.00 -9.37
N SER A 160 -9.51 33.96 -9.89
CA SER A 160 -10.44 35.10 -9.83
C SER A 160 -11.05 35.29 -8.43
N GLU A 161 -10.94 34.27 -7.56
CA GLU A 161 -11.45 34.28 -6.19
C GLU A 161 -10.39 34.78 -5.17
N TYR A 162 -9.22 35.22 -5.66
CA TYR A 162 -8.08 35.69 -4.88
C TYR A 162 -7.54 37.02 -5.42
#